data_AF-A0A8H6BPS8-F1
#
_entry.id   AF-A0A8H6BPS8-F1
#
_cell.length_a   1.000
_cell.length_b   1.000
_cell.length_c   1.000
_cell.angle_alpha   90.00
_cell.angle_beta   90.00
_cell.angle_gamma   90.00
#
_symmetry.space_group_name_H-M   'P 1'
#
loop_
_entity.id
_entity.type
_entity.pdbx_description
1 polymer ?
#
loop_
_entity_poly.entity_id
_entity_poly.type
_entity_poly.pdbx_seq_one_letter_code
_entity_poly.pdbx_strand_id
1 'polypeptide(L)' 'MQSAIRRLPAEESYARNYRIMTSHQLSLMHDVLPDSKAIQPKDDIPYLTPYILEAEAEAKEKDELNNIKLVKH' A
#
# COMPACT_ATOMS: atom_id res chain seq x y z
N MET A 1 5.19 1.59 -5.60
CA MET A 1 3.80 1.16 -5.31
C MET A 1 3.39 -0.20 -5.87
N GLN A 2 3.50 -0.48 -7.17
CA GLN A 2 3.04 -1.77 -7.73
C GLN A 2 3.73 -2.99 -7.09
N SER A 3 5.02 -2.86 -6.74
CA SER A 3 5.78 -3.87 -5.98
C SER A 3 5.18 -4.16 -4.60
N ALA A 4 4.88 -3.12 -3.82
CA ALA A 4 4.29 -3.24 -2.49
C ALA A 4 2.91 -3.93 -2.52
N ILE A 5 2.04 -3.55 -3.47
CA ILE A 5 0.70 -4.16 -3.61
C ILE A 5 0.79 -5.65 -3.93
N ARG A 6 1.76 -6.06 -4.76
CA ARG A 6 1.97 -7.47 -5.12
C ARG A 6 2.46 -8.34 -3.96
N ARG A 7 3.11 -7.74 -2.94
CA ARG A 7 3.61 -8.45 -1.75
C ARG A 7 2.56 -8.67 -0.67
N LEU A 8 1.41 -8.01 -0.79
CA LEU A 8 0.37 -8.05 0.22
C LEU A 8 -0.27 -9.45 0.30
N PRO A 9 -0.61 -9.96 1.50
CA PRO A 9 -1.34 -11.22 1.65
C PRO A 9 -2.67 -11.21 0.87
N ALA A 10 -3.11 -12.37 0.42
CA ALA A 10 -4.31 -12.50 -0.41
C ALA A 10 -5.58 -11.94 0.28
N GLU A 11 -5.73 -12.18 1.57
CA GLU A 11 -6.88 -11.69 2.36
C GLU A 11 -6.90 -10.16 2.43
N GLU A 12 -5.77 -9.54 2.76
CA GLU A 12 -5.61 -8.08 2.80
C GLU A 12 -5.82 -7.44 1.42
N SER A 13 -5.34 -8.09 0.36
CA SER A 13 -5.55 -7.65 -1.02
C SER A 13 -7.03 -7.67 -1.40
N TYR A 14 -7.74 -8.75 -1.07
CA TYR A 14 -9.18 -8.85 -1.28
C TYR A 14 -9.94 -7.78 -0.48
N ALA A 15 -9.66 -7.66 0.82
CA ALA A 15 -10.30 -6.68 1.69
C ALA A 15 -10.08 -5.23 1.21
N ARG A 16 -8.85 -4.90 0.78
CA ARG A 16 -8.52 -3.61 0.16
C ARG A 16 -9.36 -3.35 -1.08
N ASN A 17 -9.45 -4.31 -2.00
CA ASN A 17 -10.21 -4.14 -3.23
C ASN A 17 -11.70 -3.96 -2.95
N TYR A 18 -12.26 -4.73 -2.01
CA TYR A 18 -13.64 -4.57 -1.57
C TYR A 18 -13.92 -3.17 -0.99
N ARG A 19 -13.04 -2.65 -0.14
CA ARG A 19 -13.16 -1.28 0.42
C ARG A 19 -13.16 -0.23 -0.69
N ILE A 20 -12.26 -0.34 -1.66
CA ILE A 20 -12.14 0.58 -2.80
C ILE A 20 -13.39 0.53 -3.69
N MET A 21 -13.87 -0.67 -4.04
CA MET A 21 -15.09 -0.82 -4.84
C MET A 21 -16.30 -0.22 -4.12
N THR A 22 -16.43 -0.48 -2.82
CA THR A 22 -17.50 0.07 -1.99
C THR A 22 -17.46 1.60 -1.93
N SER A 23 -16.26 2.20 -1.76
CA SER A 23 -16.13 3.66 -1.76
C SER A 23 -16.51 4.28 -3.10
N HIS A 24 -16.15 3.64 -4.21
CA HIS A 24 -16.56 4.10 -5.54
C HIS A 24 -18.07 4.01 -5.74
N GLN A 25 -18.69 2.92 -5.30
CA GLN A 25 -20.15 2.78 -5.38
C GLN A 25 -20.87 3.87 -4.59
N LEU A 26 -20.46 4.13 -3.34
CA LEU A 26 -21.02 5.19 -2.50
C LEU A 26 -20.84 6.58 -3.14
N SER A 27 -19.64 6.85 -3.66
CA SER A 27 -19.36 8.10 -4.36
C SER A 27 -20.24 8.29 -5.59
N LEU A 28 -20.52 7.22 -6.37
CA LEU A 28 -21.41 7.28 -7.52
C LEU A 28 -22.86 7.57 -7.10
N MET A 29 -23.30 6.97 -6.01
CA MET A 29 -24.65 7.13 -5.46
C MET A 29 -24.84 8.47 -4.73
N HIS A 30 -23.77 9.25 -4.54
CA HIS A 30 -23.75 10.44 -3.68
C HIS A 30 -24.26 10.13 -2.26
N ASP A 31 -23.91 8.95 -1.76
CA ASP A 31 -24.31 8.44 -0.46
C ASP A 31 -23.09 8.18 0.42
N VAL A 32 -23.30 8.06 1.72
CA VAL A 32 -22.26 7.83 2.72
C VAL A 32 -22.38 6.45 3.33
N LEU A 33 -21.25 5.92 3.83
CA LEU A 33 -21.26 4.65 4.53
C LEU A 33 -22.00 4.81 5.88
N PRO A 34 -22.90 3.88 6.27
CA PRO A 34 -23.53 3.93 7.58
C PRO A 34 -22.52 3.88 8.73
N ASP A 35 -22.79 4.58 9.84
CA ASP A 35 -21.89 4.69 10.99
C ASP A 35 -21.43 3.34 11.56
N SER A 36 -22.30 2.32 11.53
CA SER A 36 -21.98 0.96 12.01
C SER A 36 -20.90 0.25 11.19
N LYS A 37 -20.65 0.71 9.95
CA LYS A 37 -19.64 0.19 9.04
C LYS A 37 -18.45 1.12 8.87
N ALA A 38 -18.50 2.33 9.45
CA ALA A 38 -17.39 3.26 9.42
C ALA A 38 -16.16 2.65 10.09
N ILE A 39 -14.99 2.85 9.48
CA ILE A 39 -13.74 2.34 10.05
C ILE A 39 -13.46 3.05 11.37
N GLN A 40 -13.15 2.29 12.41
CA GLN A 40 -12.79 2.88 13.69
C GLN A 40 -11.33 3.31 13.66
N PRO A 41 -10.92 4.34 14.43
CA PRO A 41 -9.53 4.79 14.46
C PRO A 41 -8.52 3.70 14.83
N LYS A 42 -8.94 2.70 15.62
CA LYS A 42 -8.12 1.55 16.00
C LYS A 42 -7.86 0.57 14.84
N ASP A 43 -8.75 0.54 13.85
CA ASP A 43 -8.72 -0.38 12.72
C ASP A 43 -8.03 0.28 11.49
N ASP A 44 -7.79 1.59 11.53
CA ASP A 44 -7.02 2.34 10.52
C ASP A 44 -5.51 2.12 10.72
N ILE A 45 -5.09 0.88 10.46
CA ILE A 45 -3.70 0.44 10.60
C ILE A 45 -2.93 0.64 9.30
N PRO A 46 -1.63 1.01 9.36
CA PRO A 46 -0.79 1.23 8.17
C PRO A 46 -0.32 -0.12 7.55
N TYR A 47 -1.25 -0.97 7.15
CA TYR A 47 -0.98 -2.35 6.68
C TYR A 47 -0.10 -2.43 5.43
N LEU A 48 -0.09 -1.38 4.59
CA LEU A 48 0.69 -1.35 3.35
C LEU A 48 2.08 -0.72 3.53
N THR A 49 2.27 0.12 4.56
CA THR A 49 3.49 0.90 4.79
C THR A 49 4.76 0.03 4.90
N PRO A 50 4.77 -1.12 5.61
CA PRO A 50 5.95 -1.98 5.68
C PRO A 50 6.45 -2.44 4.30
N TYR A 51 5.53 -2.81 3.41
CA TYR A 51 5.85 -3.26 2.04
C TYR A 51 6.31 -2.12 1.13
N ILE A 52 5.88 -0.89 1.41
CA ILE A 52 6.35 0.31 0.70
C ILE A 52 7.80 0.58 1.08
N LEU A 53 8.11 0.61 2.38
CA LEU A 53 9.46 0.88 2.88
C LEU A 53 10.47 -0.18 2.40
N GLU A 54 10.07 -1.44 2.39
CA GLU A 54 10.87 -2.52 1.81
C GLU A 54 11.16 -2.27 0.32
N ALA A 55 10.13 -1.94 -0.48
CA ALA A 55 10.30 -1.67 -1.89
C ALA A 55 11.19 -0.44 -2.18
N GLU A 56 11.10 0.59 -1.34
CA GLU A 56 11.91 1.80 -1.44
C GLU A 56 13.37 1.52 -1.08
N ALA A 57 13.62 0.71 -0.05
CA ALA A 57 14.96 0.30 0.35
C ALA A 57 15.64 -0.52 -0.76
N GLU A 58 14.95 -1.51 -1.35
CA GLU A 58 15.46 -2.29 -2.48
C GLU A 58 15.78 -1.41 -3.71
N ALA A 59 14.89 -0.45 -4.02
CA ALA A 59 15.11 0.47 -5.14
C ALA A 59 16.33 1.36 -4.90
N LYS A 60 16.47 1.87 -3.67
CA LYS A 60 17.60 2.70 -3.27
C LYS A 60 18.92 1.92 -3.32
N GLU A 61 18.97 0.71 -2.77
CA GLU A 61 20.16 -0.16 -2.83
C GLU A 61 20.57 -0.41 -4.28
N LYS A 62 19.61 -0.74 -5.15
CA LYS A 62 19.88 -0.95 -6.57
C LYS A 62 20.50 0.28 -7.23
N ASP A 63 19.99 1.47 -6.93
CA ASP A 63 20.52 2.73 -7.47
C ASP A 63 21.93 3.04 -6.93
N GLU A 64 22.20 2.76 -5.66
CA GLU A 64 23.53 2.90 -5.06
C GLU A 64 24.55 1.97 -5.74
N LEU A 65 24.18 0.70 -5.96
CA LEU A 65 25.03 -0.28 -6.63
C LEU A 65 25.30 0.07 -8.10
N ASN A 66 24.31 0.62 -8.80
CA ASN A 66 24.48 1.06 -10.19
C ASN A 66 25.44 2.25 -10.33
N ASN A 67 25.58 3.07 -9.28
CA ASN A 67 26.39 4.29 -9.29
C ASN A 67 27.70 4.16 -8.50
N ILE A 68 28.11 2.95 -8.16
CA ILE A 68 29.31 2.72 -7.35
C ILE A 68 30.56 3.19 -8.09
N LYS A 69 31.39 4.01 -7.44
CA LYS A 69 32.67 4.47 -7.99
C LYS A 69 33.79 3.58 -7.47
N LEU A 70 34.51 2.92 -8.37
CA LEU A 70 35.69 2.12 -8.03
C LEU A 70 36.87 3.04 -7.74
N VAL A 71 37.29 3.10 -6.48
CA VAL A 71 38.58 3.71 -6.10
C VAL A 71 39.66 2.66 -6.33
N LYS A 72 40.52 2.87 -7.33
CA LYS A 72 41.72 2.05 -7.51
C LYS A 72 42.81 2.57 -6.57
N HIS A 73 43.36 1.67 -5.76
CA HIS A 73 44.60 1.89 -5.02
C HIS A 73 45.82 1.86 -5.96
#